data_AF-A0A7K8R8G7-F1
#
_entry.id   AF-A0A7K8R8G7-F1
#
_cell.length_a   1.000
_cell.length_b   1.000
_cell.length_c   1.000
_cell.angle_alpha   90.00
_cell.angle_beta   90.00
_cell.angle_gamma   90.00
#
_symmetry.space_group_name_H-M   'P 1'
#
loop_
_entity.id
_entity.type
_entity.pdbx_description
1 polymer ?
#
loop_
_entity_poly.entity_id
_entity_poly.type
_entity_poly.pdbx_seq_one_letter_code
_entity_poly.pdbx_strand_id
1 'polypeptide(L)'
;YVSEGDMAAAGPGGDADELFDLRNNFYIGAFQAAINEAQRAKPSSPGKEVERDVFLFRAYIAQRKYGVVLDEIKGSGSPELQAVRMFAEYLSNEGQRDAIVAELDKKMAKSVDVANSTFLLMAASIYFHEQNPDAALRTLHQGESLECLAMMIQILLKLDRLDLAR
;
A
#
# COMPACT_ATOMS: atom_id res chain seq x y z
N TYR A 1 0.01 -47.90 -35.34
CA TYR A 1 -0.81 -47.03 -34.48
C TYR A 1 0.12 -46.19 -33.61
N VAL A 2 0.63 -45.10 -34.17
CA VAL A 2 1.29 -44.04 -33.40
C VAL A 2 0.31 -42.88 -33.46
N SER A 3 -0.26 -42.53 -32.31
CA SER A 3 -1.25 -41.46 -32.20
C SER A 3 -0.52 -40.12 -32.17
N GLU A 4 -0.62 -39.36 -33.27
CA GLU A 4 -0.27 -37.95 -33.32
C GLU A 4 -1.32 -37.11 -32.58
N GLY A 5 -0.83 -36.08 -31.89
CA GLY A 5 -1.51 -34.79 -31.80
C GLY A 5 -2.50 -34.60 -30.65
N ASP A 6 -1.99 -34.15 -29.51
CA ASP A 6 -2.61 -33.04 -28.77
C ASP A 6 -1.54 -32.37 -27.88
N MET A 7 -0.59 -31.69 -28.52
CA MET A 7 0.10 -30.58 -27.85
C MET A 7 -0.84 -29.38 -27.93
N ALA A 8 -1.66 -29.21 -26.88
CA ALA A 8 -2.32 -27.94 -26.63
C ALA A 8 -1.24 -26.85 -26.57
N ALA A 9 -1.25 -25.97 -27.56
CA ALA A 9 -0.41 -24.80 -27.59
C ALA A 9 -0.71 -23.96 -26.34
N ALA A 10 0.25 -23.92 -25.41
CA ALA A 10 0.28 -22.91 -24.38
C ALA A 10 0.40 -21.55 -25.10
N GLY A 11 -0.72 -20.83 -25.20
CA GLY A 11 -0.69 -19.44 -25.61
C GLY A 11 0.19 -18.63 -24.66
N PRO A 12 0.77 -17.50 -25.09
CA PRO A 12 1.56 -16.65 -24.21
C PRO A 12 0.61 -15.91 -23.25
N GLY A 13 0.12 -16.62 -22.24
CA GLY A 13 -0.54 -16.02 -21.09
C GLY A 13 0.54 -15.38 -20.25
N GLY A 14 0.82 -14.10 -20.47
CA GLY A 14 1.44 -13.31 -19.42
C GLY A 14 0.52 -13.41 -18.21
N ASP A 15 1.06 -13.86 -17.08
CA ASP A 15 0.30 -14.00 -15.83
C ASP A 15 -0.52 -12.73 -15.61
N ALA A 16 -1.84 -12.82 -15.80
CA ALA A 16 -2.72 -11.70 -15.59
C ALA A 16 -2.67 -11.36 -14.10
N ASP A 17 -2.35 -10.11 -13.77
CA ASP A 17 -2.27 -9.67 -12.38
C ASP A 17 -3.61 -9.87 -11.68
N GLU A 18 -3.68 -10.89 -10.81
CA GLU A 18 -4.92 -11.34 -10.15
C GLU A 18 -5.55 -10.27 -9.23
N LEU A 19 -4.81 -9.21 -8.91
CA LEU A 19 -5.28 -8.07 -8.11
C LEU A 19 -5.48 -6.79 -8.92
N PHE A 20 -5.45 -6.87 -10.26
CA PHE A 20 -5.54 -5.70 -11.13
C PHE A 20 -6.78 -4.86 -10.87
N ASP A 21 -7.98 -5.47 -10.86
CA ASP A 21 -9.24 -4.75 -10.66
C ASP A 21 -9.34 -4.14 -9.25
N LEU A 22 -8.79 -4.82 -8.24
CA LEU A 22 -8.70 -4.31 -6.88
C LEU A 22 -7.87 -3.03 -6.83
N ARG A 23 -6.65 -3.05 -7.40
CA ARG A 23 -5.75 -1.90 -7.45
C ARG A 23 -6.38 -0.75 -8.23
N ASN A 24 -6.93 -1.04 -9.40
CA ASN A 24 -7.54 -0.05 -10.26
C ASN A 24 -8.69 0.67 -9.55
N ASN A 25 -9.62 -0.09 -8.95
CA ASN A 25 -10.73 0.48 -8.19
C ASN A 25 -10.25 1.32 -7.00
N PHE A 26 -9.18 0.90 -6.32
CA PHE A 26 -8.61 1.68 -5.23
C PHE A 26 -8.05 3.03 -5.71
N TYR A 27 -7.21 3.04 -6.74
CA TYR A 27 -6.55 4.26 -7.21
C TYR A 27 -7.50 5.28 -7.84
N ILE A 28 -8.61 4.85 -8.45
CA ILE A 28 -9.65 5.76 -8.96
C ILE A 28 -10.62 6.26 -7.86
N GLY A 29 -10.43 5.84 -6.62
CA GLY A 29 -11.28 6.24 -5.49
C GLY A 29 -12.59 5.45 -5.34
N ALA A 30 -12.79 4.39 -6.12
CA ALA A 30 -13.94 3.50 -6.02
C ALA A 30 -13.78 2.50 -4.86
N PHE A 31 -13.58 3.01 -3.64
CA PHE A 31 -13.18 2.21 -2.48
C PHE A 31 -14.15 1.09 -2.11
N GLN A 32 -15.46 1.28 -2.30
CA GLN A 32 -16.42 0.21 -2.02
C GLN A 32 -16.33 -0.92 -3.06
N ALA A 33 -16.07 -0.60 -4.32
CA ALA A 33 -15.81 -1.60 -5.35
C ALA A 33 -14.50 -2.34 -5.07
N ALA A 34 -13.45 -1.63 -4.66
CA ALA A 34 -12.19 -2.23 -4.24
C ALA A 34 -12.40 -3.23 -3.08
N ILE A 35 -13.14 -2.86 -2.03
CA ILE A 35 -13.48 -3.77 -0.92
C ILE A 35 -14.19 -5.03 -1.43
N ASN A 36 -15.19 -4.86 -2.29
CA ASN A 36 -15.95 -5.99 -2.84
C ASN A 36 -15.06 -6.92 -3.67
N GLU A 37 -14.14 -6.38 -4.47
CA GLU A 37 -13.21 -7.21 -5.25
C GLU A 37 -12.17 -7.91 -4.37
N ALA A 38 -11.64 -7.23 -3.34
CA ALA A 38 -10.76 -7.88 -2.39
C ALA A 38 -11.44 -9.07 -1.69
N GLN A 39 -12.70 -8.93 -1.28
CA GLN A 39 -13.45 -10.02 -0.62
C GLN A 39 -13.74 -11.21 -1.55
N ARG A 40 -13.80 -10.99 -2.86
CA ARG A 40 -14.03 -12.03 -3.88
C ARG A 40 -12.73 -12.67 -4.37
N ALA A 41 -11.63 -11.93 -4.31
CA ALA A 41 -10.33 -12.39 -4.77
C ALA A 41 -9.94 -13.69 -4.06
N LYS A 42 -9.35 -14.61 -4.83
CA LYS A 42 -8.79 -15.87 -4.35
C LYS A 42 -7.30 -15.87 -4.66
N PRO A 43 -6.47 -15.28 -3.78
CA PRO A 43 -5.06 -15.12 -4.07
C PRO A 43 -4.37 -16.47 -4.24
N SER A 44 -3.44 -16.54 -5.19
CA SER A 44 -2.73 -17.78 -5.52
C SER A 44 -1.56 -18.10 -4.58
N SER A 45 -1.14 -17.13 -3.76
CA SER A 45 0.01 -17.27 -2.86
C SER A 45 -0.15 -16.43 -1.59
N PRO A 46 0.57 -16.76 -0.49
CA PRO A 46 0.56 -15.96 0.73
C PRO A 46 1.00 -14.50 0.51
N GLY A 47 1.93 -14.26 -0.42
CA GLY A 47 2.33 -12.89 -0.79
C GLY A 47 1.18 -12.10 -1.41
N LYS A 48 0.40 -12.74 -2.29
CA LYS A 48 -0.79 -12.13 -2.89
C LYS A 48 -1.94 -11.95 -1.89
N GLU A 49 -2.06 -12.82 -0.89
CA GLU A 49 -3.01 -12.62 0.22
C GLU A 49 -2.68 -11.34 0.99
N VAL A 50 -1.41 -11.14 1.33
CA VAL A 50 -0.96 -9.91 1.98
C VAL A 50 -1.19 -8.69 1.10
N GLU A 51 -0.86 -8.74 -0.20
CA GLU A 51 -1.11 -7.64 -1.14
C GLU A 51 -2.61 -7.28 -1.20
N ARG A 52 -3.49 -8.28 -1.32
CA ARG A 52 -4.95 -8.08 -1.31
C ARG A 52 -5.40 -7.39 -0.03
N ASP A 53 -4.94 -7.88 1.13
CA ASP A 53 -5.36 -7.37 2.44
C ASP A 53 -4.85 -5.95 2.67
N VAL A 54 -3.64 -5.61 2.20
CA VAL A 54 -3.14 -4.23 2.21
C VAL A 54 -4.11 -3.30 1.47
N PHE A 55 -4.53 -3.64 0.25
CA PHE A 55 -5.48 -2.80 -0.50
C PHE A 55 -6.87 -2.76 0.16
N LEU A 56 -7.35 -3.89 0.69
CA LEU A 56 -8.62 -3.96 1.42
C LEU A 56 -8.63 -2.99 2.61
N PHE A 57 -7.62 -3.05 3.47
CA PHE A 57 -7.54 -2.21 4.66
C PHE A 57 -7.26 -0.74 4.32
N ARG A 58 -6.45 -0.47 3.30
CA ARG A 58 -6.29 0.90 2.79
C ARG A 58 -7.62 1.47 2.26
N ALA A 59 -8.46 0.67 1.62
CA ALA A 59 -9.79 1.10 1.20
C ALA A 59 -10.70 1.39 2.41
N TYR A 60 -10.62 0.60 3.49
CA TYR A 60 -11.31 0.91 4.74
C TYR A 60 -10.81 2.23 5.37
N ILE A 61 -9.50 2.49 5.39
CA ILE A 61 -8.92 3.77 5.83
C ILE A 61 -9.49 4.92 5.00
N ALA A 62 -9.54 4.79 3.67
CA ALA A 62 -10.06 5.84 2.79
C ALA A 62 -11.55 6.15 3.04
N GLN A 63 -12.32 5.17 3.52
CA GLN A 63 -13.70 5.35 3.99
C GLN A 63 -13.82 5.82 5.44
N ARG A 64 -12.71 6.16 6.11
CA ARG A 64 -12.62 6.53 7.54
C ARG A 64 -13.11 5.44 8.50
N LYS A 65 -13.11 4.17 8.06
CA LYS A 65 -13.51 3.01 8.86
C LYS A 65 -12.31 2.45 9.63
N TYR A 66 -11.66 3.29 10.42
CA TYR A 66 -10.42 2.93 11.12
C TYR A 66 -10.61 1.78 12.13
N GLY A 67 -11.76 1.73 12.80
CA GLY A 67 -12.07 0.66 13.76
C GLY A 67 -11.94 -0.74 13.15
N VAL A 68 -12.43 -0.94 11.92
CA VAL A 68 -12.30 -2.23 11.21
C VAL A 68 -10.82 -2.62 11.03
N VAL A 69 -9.98 -1.67 10.64
CA VAL A 69 -8.55 -1.90 10.45
C VAL A 69 -7.86 -2.24 11.78
N LEU A 70 -8.23 -1.52 12.84
CA LEU A 70 -7.67 -1.70 14.18
C LEU A 70 -8.17 -2.96 14.89
N ASP A 71 -9.34 -3.49 14.53
CA ASP A 71 -9.87 -4.72 15.11
C ASP A 71 -9.35 -5.97 14.37
N GLU A 72 -9.23 -5.89 13.05
CA GLU A 72 -8.84 -7.02 12.19
C GLU A 72 -7.31 -7.21 12.12
N ILE A 73 -6.53 -6.13 12.02
CA ILE A 73 -5.06 -6.25 11.94
C ILE A 73 -4.48 -6.42 13.35
N LYS A 74 -4.27 -7.67 13.77
CA LYS A 74 -3.64 -8.00 15.06
C LYS A 74 -2.12 -7.76 15.04
N GLY A 75 -1.49 -7.69 16.22
CA GLY A 75 -0.04 -7.45 16.36
C GLY A 75 0.88 -8.51 15.75
N SER A 76 0.33 -9.67 15.35
CA SER A 76 1.05 -10.74 14.63
C SER A 76 0.92 -10.66 13.11
N GLY A 77 0.30 -9.61 12.56
CA GLY A 77 0.17 -9.41 11.12
C GLY A 77 1.51 -9.16 10.44
N SER A 78 1.57 -9.33 9.11
CA SER A 78 2.77 -9.08 8.32
C SER A 78 3.27 -7.63 8.47
N PRO A 79 4.56 -7.34 8.20
CA PRO A 79 5.10 -5.99 8.28
C PRO A 79 4.32 -4.95 7.46
N GLU A 80 3.82 -5.34 6.29
CA GLU A 80 2.97 -4.51 5.42
C GLU A 80 1.66 -4.15 6.11
N LEU A 81 0.98 -5.13 6.72
CA LEU A 81 -0.27 -4.89 7.44
C LEU A 81 -0.04 -4.06 8.71
N GLN A 82 1.08 -4.25 9.41
CA GLN A 82 1.43 -3.40 10.55
C GLN A 82 1.63 -1.94 10.14
N ALA A 83 2.17 -1.68 8.94
CA ALA A 83 2.29 -0.32 8.42
C ALA A 83 0.92 0.32 8.16
N VAL A 84 -0.01 -0.43 7.56
CA VAL A 84 -1.40 0.03 7.34
C VAL A 84 -2.10 0.29 8.67
N ARG A 85 -1.92 -0.59 9.66
CA ARG A 85 -2.46 -0.41 11.01
C ARG A 85 -1.93 0.86 11.68
N MET A 86 -0.61 1.10 11.62
CA MET A 86 0.00 2.31 12.19
C MET A 86 -0.61 3.57 11.61
N PHE A 87 -0.84 3.60 10.28
CA PHE A 87 -1.48 4.75 9.65
C PHE A 87 -2.94 4.91 10.08
N ALA A 88 -3.68 3.81 10.22
CA ALA A 88 -5.04 3.86 10.76
C ALA A 88 -5.09 4.38 12.19
N GLU A 89 -4.15 3.97 13.05
CA GLU A 89 -4.04 4.43 14.44
C GLU A 89 -3.79 5.95 14.48
N TYR A 90 -2.83 6.42 13.68
CA TYR A 90 -2.50 7.83 13.52
C TYR A 90 -3.71 8.69 13.09
N LEU A 91 -4.51 8.19 12.14
CA LEU A 91 -5.70 8.88 11.66
C LEU A 91 -6.88 8.81 12.65
N SER A 92 -6.94 7.77 13.48
CA SER A 92 -8.06 7.54 14.40
C SER A 92 -7.94 8.32 15.71
N ASN A 93 -6.72 8.65 16.15
CA ASN A 93 -6.48 9.23 17.47
C ASN A 93 -5.49 10.39 17.42
N GLU A 94 -6.02 11.61 17.47
CA GLU A 94 -5.19 12.83 17.44
C GLU A 94 -4.22 12.92 18.62
N GLY A 95 -4.63 12.42 19.80
CA GLY A 95 -3.82 12.48 21.01
C GLY A 95 -2.61 11.53 21.01
N GLN A 96 -2.50 10.63 20.03
CA GLN A 96 -1.39 9.69 19.90
C GLN A 96 -0.48 9.99 18.70
N ARG A 97 -0.77 11.04 17.91
CA ARG A 97 0.00 11.36 16.69
C ARG A 97 1.49 11.54 16.99
N ASP A 98 1.83 12.37 17.97
CA ASP A 98 3.22 12.63 18.35
C ASP A 98 3.98 11.35 18.74
N ALA A 99 3.32 10.46 19.48
CA ALA A 99 3.91 9.19 19.90
C ALA A 99 4.15 8.25 18.71
N ILE A 100 3.20 8.21 17.76
CA ILE A 100 3.29 7.39 16.55
C ILE A 100 4.39 7.94 15.62
N VAL A 101 4.49 9.26 15.46
CA VAL A 101 5.56 9.90 14.69
C VAL A 101 6.93 9.59 15.30
N ALA A 102 7.06 9.69 16.63
CA ALA A 102 8.30 9.34 17.32
C ALA A 102 8.67 7.85 17.16
N GLU A 103 7.68 6.95 17.19
CA GLU A 103 7.91 5.53 16.90
C GLU A 103 8.34 5.31 15.44
N LEU A 104 7.69 6.01 14.50
CA LEU A 104 8.00 5.95 13.08
C LEU A 104 9.44 6.40 12.82
N ASP A 105 9.86 7.54 13.38
CA ASP A 105 11.24 8.04 13.28
C ASP A 105 12.25 7.02 13.79
N LYS A 106 11.94 6.35 14.90
CA LYS A 106 12.78 5.28 15.46
C LYS A 106 12.87 4.06 14.52
N LYS A 107 11.79 3.73 13.80
CA LYS A 107 11.80 2.66 12.80
C LYS A 107 12.60 3.07 11.56
N MET A 108 12.42 4.30 11.08
CA MET A 108 13.15 4.88 9.95
C MET A 108 14.65 5.03 10.20
N ALA A 109 15.05 5.27 11.45
CA ALA A 109 16.46 5.35 11.85
C ALA A 109 17.15 3.98 11.91
N LYS A 110 16.38 2.89 12.01
CA LYS A 110 16.90 1.52 11.86
C LYS A 110 16.93 1.15 10.38
N SER A 111 17.69 0.12 10.01
CA SER A 111 17.68 -0.40 8.64
C SER A 111 16.25 -0.84 8.28
N VAL A 112 15.55 0.00 7.52
CA VAL A 112 14.22 -0.31 6.97
C VAL A 112 14.40 -1.23 5.78
N ASP A 113 13.52 -2.22 5.65
CA ASP A 113 13.44 -3.01 4.44
C ASP A 113 12.82 -2.16 3.32
N VAL A 114 13.68 -1.63 2.45
CA VAL A 114 13.29 -0.79 1.31
C VAL A 114 12.47 -1.55 0.27
N ALA A 115 12.47 -2.89 0.28
CA ALA A 115 11.60 -3.69 -0.57
C ALA A 115 10.13 -3.60 -0.13
N ASN A 116 9.86 -3.28 1.15
CA ASN A 116 8.51 -3.09 1.66
C ASN A 116 7.98 -1.69 1.29
N SER A 117 7.53 -1.57 0.05
CA SER A 117 6.94 -0.32 -0.47
C SER A 117 5.70 0.12 0.30
N THR A 118 4.91 -0.82 0.85
CA THR A 118 3.74 -0.50 1.68
C THR A 118 4.15 0.29 2.92
N PHE A 119 5.22 -0.12 3.60
CA PHE A 119 5.73 0.61 4.75
C PHE A 119 6.17 2.02 4.37
N LEU A 120 6.93 2.18 3.28
CA LEU A 120 7.36 3.49 2.80
C LEU A 120 6.18 4.42 2.48
N LEU A 121 5.13 3.90 1.84
CA LEU A 121 3.92 4.66 1.51
C LEU A 121 3.15 5.11 2.75
N MET A 122 2.97 4.23 3.74
CA MET A 122 2.27 4.58 4.98
C MET A 122 3.08 5.56 5.83
N ALA A 123 4.39 5.36 5.93
CA ALA A 123 5.31 6.27 6.59
C ALA A 123 5.29 7.66 5.94
N ALA A 124 5.41 7.74 4.62
CA ALA A 124 5.33 8.98 3.87
C ALA A 124 3.96 9.66 4.04
N SER A 125 2.87 8.89 4.15
CA SER A 125 1.52 9.42 4.40
C SER A 125 1.46 10.10 5.77
N ILE A 126 2.01 9.49 6.81
CA ILE A 126 2.09 10.08 8.15
C ILE A 126 2.90 11.38 8.11
N TYR A 127 4.11 11.38 7.56
CA TYR A 127 4.93 12.59 7.45
C TYR A 127 4.25 13.70 6.63
N PHE A 128 3.52 13.32 5.59
CA PHE A 128 2.78 14.26 4.78
C PHE A 128 1.62 14.92 5.55
N HIS A 129 0.94 14.16 6.43
CA HIS A 129 -0.07 14.71 7.35
C HIS A 129 0.54 15.63 8.43
N GLU A 130 1.76 15.37 8.87
CA GLU A 130 2.53 16.20 9.81
C GLU A 130 3.14 17.47 9.17
N GLN A 131 2.76 17.80 7.93
CA GLN A 131 3.34 18.92 7.18
C GLN A 131 4.87 18.84 7.07
N ASN A 132 5.43 17.62 7.03
CA ASN A 132 6.85 17.36 6.86
C ASN A 132 7.11 16.69 5.50
N PRO A 133 6.96 17.43 4.39
CA PRO A 133 7.12 16.88 3.04
C PRO A 133 8.54 16.41 2.76
N ASP A 134 9.54 17.00 3.42
CA ASP A 134 10.94 16.60 3.28
C ASP A 134 11.18 15.18 3.80
N ALA A 135 10.62 14.83 4.97
CA ALA A 135 10.70 13.48 5.51
C ALA A 135 9.91 12.48 4.64
N ALA A 136 8.74 12.88 4.13
CA ALA A 136 7.95 12.07 3.22
C ALA A 136 8.71 11.75 1.92
N LEU A 137 9.30 12.75 1.27
CA LEU A 137 10.08 12.56 0.04
C LEU A 137 11.34 11.72 0.28
N ARG A 138 12.06 11.94 1.38
CA ARG A 138 13.22 11.09 1.77
C ARG A 138 12.83 9.64 2.00
N THR A 139 11.63 9.40 2.50
CA THR A 139 11.10 8.05 2.71
C THR A 139 10.78 7.40 1.36
N LEU A 140 10.05 8.10 0.48
CA LEU A 140 9.63 7.57 -0.81
C LEU A 140 10.79 7.33 -1.78
N HIS A 141 11.85 8.15 -1.70
CA HIS A 141 13.03 8.02 -2.57
C HIS A 141 13.77 6.69 -2.39
N GLN A 142 13.56 6.00 -1.27
CA GLN A 142 14.15 4.68 -1.02
C GLN A 142 13.41 3.55 -1.74
N GLY A 143 12.16 3.78 -2.18
CA GLY A 143 11.33 2.78 -2.83
C GLY A 143 11.34 2.92 -4.35
N GLU A 144 11.19 1.80 -5.05
CA GLU A 144 11.17 1.74 -6.53
C GLU A 144 9.77 1.51 -7.10
N SER A 145 8.73 1.42 -6.26
CA SER A 145 7.37 1.16 -6.73
C SER A 145 6.76 2.34 -7.49
N LEU A 146 5.91 2.02 -8.47
CA LEU A 146 5.15 3.03 -9.22
C LEU A 146 4.31 3.92 -8.30
N GLU A 147 3.77 3.35 -7.23
CA GLU A 147 2.99 4.10 -6.25
C GLU A 147 3.85 5.08 -5.45
N CYS A 148 5.09 4.71 -5.09
CA CYS A 148 6.03 5.63 -4.45
C CYS A 148 6.30 6.84 -5.34
N LEU A 149 6.56 6.61 -6.64
CA LEU A 149 6.77 7.68 -7.62
C LEU A 149 5.54 8.58 -7.78
N ALA A 150 4.35 7.98 -7.88
CA ALA A 150 3.10 8.73 -7.97
C ALA A 150 2.89 9.62 -6.74
N MET A 151 3.16 9.10 -5.53
CA MET A 151 3.07 9.88 -4.29
C MET A 151 4.13 10.98 -4.21
N MET A 152 5.35 10.75 -4.69
CA MET A 152 6.39 11.79 -4.78
C MET A 152 5.92 12.93 -5.68
N ILE A 153 5.39 12.63 -6.86
CA ILE A 153 4.84 13.61 -7.80
C ILE A 153 3.71 14.40 -7.11
N GLN A 154 2.79 13.72 -6.43
CA GLN A 154 1.70 14.37 -5.69
C GLN A 154 2.24 15.36 -4.63
N ILE A 155 3.26 14.98 -3.87
CA ILE A 155 3.87 15.85 -2.86
C ILE A 155 4.53 17.06 -3.54
N LEU A 156 5.34 16.84 -4.58
CA LEU A 156 6.04 17.91 -5.31
C LEU A 156 5.07 18.92 -5.92
N LEU A 157 3.96 18.45 -6.49
CA LEU A 157 2.89 19.31 -7.01
C LEU A 157 2.26 20.16 -5.90
N LYS A 158 2.05 19.59 -4.70
CA LYS A 158 1.56 20.34 -3.54
C LYS A 158 2.57 21.34 -2.95
N LEU A 159 3.85 21.21 -3.29
CA LEU A 159 4.89 22.19 -2.96
C LEU A 159 5.11 23.24 -4.06
N ASP A 160 4.26 23.24 -5.11
CA ASP A 160 4.42 24.08 -6.31
C ASP A 160 5.77 23.87 -7.03
N ARG A 161 6.40 22.69 -6.85
CA ARG A 161 7.67 22.29 -7.46
C ARG A 161 7.45 21.53 -8.77
N LEU A 162 6.75 22.16 -9.70
CA LEU A 162 6.43 21.58 -11.02
C LEU A 162 7.70 21.24 -11.83
N ASP A 163 8.80 21.94 -11.57
CA ASP A 163 10.11 21.68 -12.16
C ASP A 163 10.70 20.30 -11.80
N LEU A 164 10.33 19.76 -10.64
CA LEU A 164 10.79 18.46 -10.15
C LEU A 164 9.78 17.33 -10.35
N ALA A 165 8.51 17.65 -10.61
CA ALA A 165 7.42 16.68 -10.73
C ALA A 165 7.42 15.99 -12.11
N ARG A 166 8.37 15.07 -12.34
CA ARG A 166 8.53 14.32 -13.59
C ARG A 166 9.01 12.89 -13.37
#